data_AF-A0A6A3TWX8-F1
#
_entry.id   AF-A0A6A3TWX8-F1
#
_cell.length_a   1.000
_cell.length_b   1.000
_cell.length_c   1.000
_cell.angle_alpha   90.00
_cell.angle_beta   90.00
_cell.angle_gamma   90.00
#
_symmetry.space_group_name_H-M   'P 1'
#
loop_
_entity.id
_entity.type
_entity.pdbx_description
1 polymer ?
#
loop_
_entity_poly.entity_id
_entity_poly.type
_entity_poly.pdbx_seq_one_letter_code
_entity_poly.pdbx_strand_id
1 'polypeptide(L)' 'MPVVHDRYRVIRELSSTLYGWVFACEDMQGRLGPAPPATAIAPVAIKQVSLERIAAFMRDHPQDGHTPDNPIVEKE' A
#
# COMPACT_ATOMS: atom_id res chain seq x y z
N MET A 1 -2.82 15.92 4.68
CA MET A 1 -3.10 14.52 4.29
C MET A 1 -2.02 14.10 3.32
N PRO A 2 -1.30 13.00 3.57
CA PRO A 2 -0.22 12.57 2.69
C PRO A 2 -0.79 12.11 1.34
N VAL A 3 -0.04 12.40 0.27
CA VAL A 3 -0.35 11.95 -1.09
C VAL A 3 0.73 10.95 -1.49
N VAL A 4 0.31 9.75 -1.87
CA VAL A 4 1.20 8.69 -2.34
C VAL A 4 1.33 8.81 -3.86
N HIS A 5 2.57 8.87 -4.34
CA HIS A 5 2.92 8.97 -5.77
C HIS A 5 2.17 10.09 -6.53
N ASP A 6 1.96 11.24 -5.88
CA ASP A 6 1.26 12.43 -6.43
C ASP A 6 -0.16 12.17 -6.97
N ARG A 7 -0.73 11.00 -6.66
CA ARG A 7 -1.99 10.51 -7.24
C ARG A 7 -2.99 10.08 -6.19
N TYR A 8 -2.54 9.43 -5.11
CA TYR A 8 -3.45 8.81 -4.16
C TYR A 8 -3.48 9.61 -2.87
N ARG A 9 -4.63 10.21 -2.55
CA ARG A 9 -4.81 10.92 -1.29
C ARG A 9 -5.17 9.91 -0.21
N VAL A 10 -4.36 9.82 0.84
CA VAL A 10 -4.64 8.95 1.99
C VAL A 10 -5.76 9.54 2.82
N ILE A 11 -6.83 8.75 3.02
CA ILE A 11 -7.99 9.11 3.83
C ILE A 11 -7.81 8.62 5.26
N ARG A 12 -7.45 7.36 5.44
CA ARG A 12 -7.15 6.76 6.75
C ARG A 12 -6.30 5.50 6.61
N GLU A 13 -5.60 5.16 7.67
CA GLU A 13 -5.05 3.82 7.85
C GLU A 13 -6.20 2.82 8.10
N LEU A 14 -6.12 1.66 7.46
CA LEU A 14 -7.03 0.53 7.67
C LEU A 14 -6.42 -0.52 8.60
N SER A 15 -5.13 -0.80 8.47
CA SER A 15 -4.44 -1.82 9.27
C SER A 15 -2.92 -1.67 9.23
N SER A 16 -2.25 -2.04 10.32
CA SER A 16 -0.82 -2.33 10.34
C SER A 16 -0.61 -3.84 10.21
N THR A 17 0.25 -4.22 9.27
CA THR A 17 0.66 -5.60 8.97
C THR A 17 2.08 -5.85 9.46
N LEU A 18 2.51 -7.12 9.42
CA LEU A 18 3.87 -7.51 9.77
C LEU A 18 4.94 -6.72 9.00
N TYR A 19 4.67 -6.41 7.73
CA TYR A 19 5.65 -5.80 6.82
C TYR A 19 5.37 -4.34 6.48
N GLY A 20 4.34 -3.72 7.03
CA GLY A 20 3.94 -2.36 6.64
C GLY A 20 2.48 -2.06 6.93
N TRP A 21 1.83 -1.27 6.09
CA TRP A 21 0.50 -0.71 6.38
C TRP A 21 -0.45 -0.81 5.19
N VAL A 22 -1.75 -0.80 5.48
CA VAL A 22 -2.81 -0.71 4.49
C VAL A 22 -3.57 0.59 4.70
N PHE A 23 -3.75 1.36 3.64
CA PHE A 23 -4.44 2.65 3.66
C PHE A 23 -5.67 2.63 2.76
N ALA A 24 -6.73 3.31 3.20
CA ALA A 24 -7.82 3.73 2.34
C ALA A 24 -7.44 5.05 1.68
N CYS A 25 -7.52 5.08 0.36
CA CYS A 25 -7.12 6.20 -0.47
C CYS A 25 -8.20 6.58 -1.47
N GLU A 26 -8.15 7.83 -1.90
CA GLU A 26 -8.85 8.33 -3.08
C GLU A 26 -7.86 8.38 -4.25
N ASP A 27 -8.20 7.75 -5.36
CA ASP A 27 -7.46 7.93 -6.62
C ASP A 27 -7.86 9.25 -7.27
N MET A 28 -6.86 10.06 -7.57
CA MET A 28 -7.04 11.40 -8.10
C MET A 28 -6.49 11.55 -9.52
N GLN A 29 -6.39 10.45 -10.28
CA GLN A 29 -5.99 10.45 -11.68
C GLN A 29 -6.81 11.50 -12.48
N GLY A 30 -6.13 12.41 -13.19
CA GLY A 30 -6.74 13.53 -13.94
C GLY A 30 -6.56 14.93 -13.32
N ARG A 31 -5.78 15.04 -12.24
CA ARG A 31 -5.58 16.23 -11.38
C ARG A 31 -4.82 17.45 -11.96
N LEU A 32 -4.80 17.69 -13.27
CA LEU A 32 -4.22 18.92 -13.85
C LEU A 32 -5.26 20.06 -14.04
N GLY A 33 -6.35 20.09 -13.26
CA GLY A 33 -7.45 21.03 -13.43
C GLY A 33 -8.34 21.22 -12.20
N PRO A 34 -9.44 21.99 -12.29
CA PRO A 34 -10.35 22.27 -11.18
C PRO A 34 -10.91 20.98 -10.57
N ALA A 35 -11.32 21.06 -9.30
CA ALA A 35 -11.74 19.90 -8.50
C ALA A 35 -12.76 19.03 -9.26
N PRO A 36 -12.48 17.74 -9.48
CA PRO A 36 -13.38 16.87 -10.21
C PRO A 36 -14.68 16.67 -9.42
N PRO A 37 -15.80 16.39 -10.10
CA PRO A 37 -17.03 15.99 -9.43
C PRO A 37 -16.77 14.75 -8.56
N ALA A 38 -17.43 14.66 -7.40
CA ALA A 38 -17.24 13.57 -6.44
C ALA A 38 -17.42 12.16 -7.03
N THR A 39 -18.09 12.05 -8.18
CA THR A 39 -18.30 10.82 -8.95
C THR A 39 -17.06 10.29 -9.69
N ALA A 40 -15.99 11.08 -9.82
CA ALA A 40 -14.75 10.67 -10.47
C ALA A 40 -13.67 10.17 -9.48
N ILE A 41 -13.95 10.24 -8.18
CA ILE A 41 -13.01 9.80 -7.14
C ILE A 41 -13.24 8.32 -6.87
N ALA A 42 -12.32 7.48 -7.33
CA ALA A 42 -12.39 6.05 -7.10
C ALA A 42 -11.79 5.67 -5.73
N PRO A 43 -12.48 4.87 -4.90
CA PRO A 43 -11.89 4.34 -3.67
C PRO A 43 -10.83 3.29 -4.02
N VAL A 44 -9.65 3.43 -3.42
CA VAL A 44 -8.51 2.52 -3.61
C VAL A 44 -7.93 2.11 -2.26
N ALA A 45 -7.54 0.84 -2.13
CA ALA A 45 -6.73 0.39 -1.01
C ALA A 45 -5.26 0.27 -1.44
N ILE A 46 -4.35 0.87 -0.66
CA ILE A 46 -2.90 0.79 -0.91
C ILE A 46 -2.22 0.02 0.22
N LYS A 47 -1.48 -1.03 -0.13
CA LYS A 47 -0.57 -1.73 0.80
C LYS A 47 0.84 -1.15 0.64
N GLN A 48 1.30 -0.39 1.63
CA GLN A 48 2.68 0.10 1.69
C GLN A 48 3.55 -0.92 2.41
N VAL A 49 4.59 -1.40 1.73
CA VAL A 49 5.53 -2.40 2.25
C VAL A 49 6.84 -1.73 2.64
N SER A 50 7.29 -1.96 3.88
CA SER A 50 8.60 -1.51 4.37
C SER A 50 9.63 -2.62 4.19
N LEU A 51 10.59 -2.37 3.31
CA LEU A 51 11.72 -3.29 3.09
C LEU A 51 12.59 -3.43 4.33
N GLU A 52 12.72 -2.37 5.13
CA GLU A 52 13.44 -2.40 6.40
C GLU A 52 12.76 -3.34 7.40
N ARG A 53 11.44 -3.28 7.55
CA ARG A 53 10.68 -4.20 8.42
C ARG A 53 10.84 -5.65 7.98
N ILE A 54 10.81 -5.90 6.67
CA ILE A 54 11.05 -7.24 6.12
C ILE A 54 12.46 -7.71 6.48
N ALA A 55 13.48 -6.90 6.20
CA ALA A 55 14.87 -7.28 6.47
C ALA A 55 15.12 -7.50 7.96
N ALA A 56 14.55 -6.67 8.84
CA ALA A 56 14.62 -6.88 10.28
C ALA A 56 13.95 -8.20 10.68
N PHE A 57 12.72 -8.42 10.23
CA PHE A 57 11.98 -9.65 10.54
C PHE A 57 12.73 -10.91 10.08
N MET A 58 13.29 -10.91 8.86
CA MET A 58 14.07 -12.04 8.33
C MET A 58 15.37 -12.29 9.10
N ARG A 59 16.02 -11.25 9.63
CA ARG A 59 17.20 -11.42 10.50
C ARG A 59 16.84 -12.01 11.85
N ASP A 60 15.71 -11.60 12.41
CA ASP A 60 15.25 -12.02 13.74
C ASP A 60 14.59 -13.41 13.72
N HIS A 61 14.08 -13.82 12.55
CA HIS A 61 13.48 -15.13 12.30
C HIS A 61 14.18 -15.81 11.10
N PRO A 62 15.48 -16.12 11.21
CA PRO A 62 16.20 -16.84 10.17
C PRO A 62 15.54 -18.22 10.03
N GLN A 63 15.10 -18.53 8.81
CA GLN A 63 14.06 -19.53 8.56
C GLN A 63 14.29 -20.91 9.19
N ASP A 64 13.33 -21.36 9.98
CA ASP A 64 12.80 -22.72 9.88
C ASP A 64 11.44 -22.63 9.15
N GLY A 65 11.45 -22.64 7.82
CA GLY A 65 10.28 -22.98 7.01
C GLY A 65 9.29 -21.88 6.58
N HIS A 66 9.52 -20.60 6.88
CA HIS A 66 8.64 -19.51 6.39
C HIS A 66 9.09 -18.95 5.04
N THR A 67 8.66 -19.56 3.94
CA THR A 67 8.74 -18.95 2.60
C THR A 67 7.77 -17.76 2.54
N PRO A 68 8.24 -16.51 2.37
CA PRO A 68 7.33 -15.38 2.23
C PRO A 68 6.54 -15.49 0.92
N ASP A 69 5.25 -15.18 0.97
CA ASP A 69 4.34 -15.16 -0.19
C ASP A 69 4.99 -14.41 -1.36
N ASN A 70 5.05 -15.07 -2.52
CA ASN A 70 5.68 -14.54 -3.73
C ASN A 70 4.58 -14.13 -4.72
N PRO A 71 4.21 -12.85 -4.79
CA PRO A 71 3.11 -12.38 -5.62
C PRO A 71 3.36 -12.48 -7.13
N ILE A 72 4.59 -12.81 -7.55
CA ILE A 72 4.90 -13.12 -8.96
C ILE A 72 4.57 -14.58 -9.27
N VAL A 73 4.74 -15.49 -8.31
CA VAL A 73 4.49 -16.94 -8.44
C VAL A 73 3.02 -17.28 -8.22
N GLU A 74 2.33 -16.58 -7.35
CA GLU A 74 0.91 -16.84 -7.00
C GLU A 74 -0.11 -16.31 -8.04
N LYS A 75 0.36 -15.85 -9.21
CA LYS A 75 -0.49 -15.36 -10.31
C LYS A 75 -0.70 -16.39 -11.45
N GLU A 76 -0.38 -17.65 -11.23
CA GLU A 76 -0.77 -18.77 -12.12
C GLU A 76 -2.18 -19.29 -11.83
#